data_AF-A0A086A6Y8-F1
#
_entry.id   AF-A0A086A6Y8-F1
#
_cell.length_a   1.000
_cell.length_b   1.000
_cell.length_c   1.000
_cell.angle_alpha   90.00
_cell.angle_beta   90.00
_cell.angle_gamma   90.00
#
_symmetry.space_group_name_H-M   'P 1'
#
loop_
_entity.id
_entity.type
_entity.pdbx_description
1 polymer ?
#
loop_
_entity_poly.entity_id
_entity_poly.type
_entity_poly.pdbx_seq_one_letter_code
_entity_poly.pdbx_strand_id
1 'polypeptide(L)'
;MIKIGKIAFAGIVALGGFITVNAQCKTVSTLTENFDTWKDINKCWTAQQGKAMLYASEKKITFYSMTSPRENMYLVTPKIKAGNYTLTLDISDNGGETTLELFSINSTSDPKSYVSIAKPTKITGGKKVVDISLKKDSNLGLKVMLNGVHQAVYVDNFSLKPKK
;
A
#
# COMPACT_ATOMS: atom_id res chain seq x y z
N MET A 1 34.42 -31.60 -54.42
CA MET A 1 34.86 -32.53 -53.36
C MET A 1 35.43 -31.72 -52.21
N ILE A 2 34.87 -31.93 -51.00
CA ILE A 2 35.42 -31.72 -49.63
C ILE A 2 35.87 -30.29 -49.25
N LYS A 3 35.18 -29.48 -48.41
CA LYS A 3 34.75 -29.51 -46.97
C LYS A 3 35.73 -28.76 -46.04
N ILE A 4 35.14 -28.17 -44.99
CA ILE A 4 35.70 -27.49 -43.80
C ILE A 4 35.83 -25.98 -44.02
N GLY A 5 35.01 -25.09 -43.43
CA GLY A 5 34.38 -25.11 -42.13
C GLY A 5 35.09 -24.10 -41.22
N LYS A 6 34.48 -22.94 -40.97
CA LYS A 6 34.84 -22.05 -39.85
C LYS A 6 33.59 -21.29 -39.42
N ILE A 7 33.17 -21.64 -38.21
CA ILE A 7 32.08 -21.06 -37.43
C ILE A 7 32.51 -19.65 -37.02
N ALA A 8 31.65 -18.65 -37.22
CA ALA A 8 31.73 -17.38 -36.52
C ALA A 8 30.41 -17.15 -35.78
N PHE A 9 30.50 -17.20 -34.45
CA PHE A 9 29.46 -16.83 -33.50
C PHE A 9 29.38 -15.30 -33.43
N ALA A 10 28.19 -14.74 -33.68
CA ALA A 10 27.75 -13.43 -33.20
C ALA A 10 26.23 -13.41 -33.40
N GLY A 11 25.40 -13.61 -32.38
CA GLY A 11 25.27 -12.68 -31.26
C GLY A 11 24.18 -11.66 -31.59
N ILE A 12 22.92 -12.09 -31.64
CA ILE A 12 21.78 -11.17 -31.56
C ILE A 12 21.06 -11.50 -30.26
N VAL A 13 21.39 -10.72 -29.24
CA VAL A 13 20.57 -10.54 -28.04
C VAL A 13 19.27 -9.93 -28.55
N ALA A 14 18.21 -10.73 -28.66
CA ALA A 14 16.87 -10.19 -28.76
C ALA A 14 16.60 -9.49 -27.43
N LEU A 15 16.61 -8.16 -27.46
CA LEU A 15 16.13 -7.26 -26.42
C LEU A 15 14.74 -7.74 -25.99
N GLY A 16 14.69 -8.51 -24.90
CA GLY A 16 13.46 -8.79 -24.18
C GLY A 16 12.92 -7.46 -23.68
N GLY A 17 11.95 -6.91 -24.41
CA GLY A 17 11.25 -5.70 -24.00
C GLY A 17 10.79 -5.86 -22.56
N PHE A 18 11.13 -4.89 -21.72
CA PHE A 18 10.58 -4.77 -20.38
C PHE A 18 9.07 -4.59 -20.50
N ILE A 19 8.34 -5.70 -20.39
CA ILE A 19 6.90 -5.67 -20.17
C ILE A 19 6.72 -5.10 -18.77
N THR A 20 6.39 -3.81 -18.68
CA THR A 20 6.11 -3.14 -17.41
C THR A 20 5.04 -3.92 -16.63
N VAL A 21 5.45 -4.47 -15.49
CA VAL A 21 4.74 -5.44 -14.63
C VAL A 21 3.61 -4.78 -13.82
N ASN A 22 2.74 -3.98 -14.44
CA ASN A 22 1.54 -3.43 -13.77
C ASN A 22 0.25 -4.21 -14.06
N ALA A 23 0.29 -5.20 -14.98
CA ALA A 23 -0.85 -6.07 -15.29
C ALA A 23 -1.13 -7.17 -14.25
N GLN A 24 -0.35 -7.28 -13.17
CA GLN A 24 -0.43 -8.39 -12.21
C GLN A 24 -1.35 -8.15 -11.01
N CYS A 25 -1.75 -6.91 -10.76
CA CYS A 25 -2.55 -6.56 -9.58
C CYS A 25 -4.04 -6.64 -9.92
N LYS A 26 -4.59 -7.85 -9.81
CA LYS A 26 -6.01 -8.10 -10.07
C LYS A 26 -6.89 -7.40 -9.04
N THR A 27 -8.09 -7.02 -9.44
CA THR A 27 -9.10 -6.58 -8.48
C THR A 27 -9.50 -7.75 -7.59
N VAL A 28 -9.42 -7.58 -6.27
CA VAL A 28 -9.67 -8.64 -5.28
C VAL A 28 -10.92 -8.37 -4.47
N SER A 29 -11.54 -9.42 -3.93
CA SER A 29 -12.66 -9.34 -2.98
C SER A 29 -12.22 -9.62 -1.54
N THR A 30 -10.98 -10.06 -1.32
CA THR A 30 -10.37 -10.28 -0.01
C THR A 30 -8.93 -9.84 -0.09
N LEU A 31 -8.37 -9.39 1.04
CA LEU A 31 -6.96 -9.03 1.14
C LEU A 31 -6.47 -9.39 2.52
N THR A 32 -5.41 -10.18 2.63
CA THR A 32 -4.74 -10.48 3.90
C THR A 32 -3.26 -10.24 3.68
N GLU A 33 -2.66 -9.39 4.50
CA GLU A 33 -1.26 -9.01 4.41
C GLU A 33 -0.72 -8.73 5.82
N ASN A 34 0.37 -9.42 6.18
CA ASN A 34 1.06 -9.27 7.46
C ASN A 34 2.45 -8.66 7.30
N PHE A 35 2.81 -8.21 6.10
CA PHE A 35 4.03 -7.48 5.76
C PHE A 35 5.36 -8.15 6.17
N ASP A 36 5.34 -9.39 6.67
CA ASP A 36 6.49 -10.13 7.21
C ASP A 36 7.61 -10.29 6.20
N THR A 37 7.23 -10.41 4.92
CA THR A 37 8.13 -10.67 3.80
C THR A 37 8.51 -9.42 3.03
N TRP A 38 7.92 -8.27 3.37
CA TRP A 38 8.15 -7.03 2.64
C TRP A 38 9.48 -6.41 3.04
N LYS A 39 10.38 -6.30 2.06
CA LYS A 39 11.62 -5.51 2.17
C LYS A 39 11.46 -4.09 1.62
N ASP A 40 10.47 -3.93 0.76
CA ASP A 40 10.00 -2.69 0.15
C ASP A 40 8.47 -2.76 0.06
N ILE A 41 7.82 -1.64 -0.26
CA ILE A 41 6.38 -1.63 -0.53
C ILE A 41 6.10 -2.55 -1.72
N ASN A 42 5.22 -3.54 -1.51
CA ASN A 42 4.87 -4.49 -2.55
C ASN A 42 4.32 -3.75 -3.79
N LYS A 43 4.69 -4.21 -4.98
CA LYS A 43 4.32 -3.59 -6.27
C LYS A 43 2.82 -3.39 -6.52
N CYS A 44 1.96 -4.13 -5.83
CA CYS A 44 0.50 -3.97 -5.95
C CYS A 44 -0.10 -2.98 -4.94
N TRP A 45 0.73 -2.44 -4.06
CA TRP A 45 0.41 -1.38 -3.14
C TRP A 45 1.09 -0.09 -3.57
N THR A 46 0.60 1.03 -3.07
CA THR A 46 1.22 2.33 -3.32
C THR A 46 1.44 3.04 -2.00
N ALA A 47 2.67 3.49 -1.79
CA ALA A 47 3.01 4.44 -0.74
C ALA A 47 3.01 5.84 -1.33
N GLN A 48 2.20 6.74 -0.78
CA GLN A 48 2.24 8.15 -1.12
C GLN A 48 2.71 8.93 0.09
N GLN A 49 3.81 9.63 -0.10
CA GLN A 49 4.50 10.40 0.92
C GLN A 49 5.16 11.61 0.25
N GLY A 50 5.50 12.62 1.03
CA GLY A 50 6.41 13.68 0.58
C GLY A 50 7.72 13.62 1.35
N LYS A 51 7.92 14.51 2.32
CA LYS A 51 9.14 14.57 3.14
C LYS A 51 9.13 13.57 4.30
N ALA A 52 7.94 13.28 4.83
CA ALA A 52 7.72 12.15 5.73
C ALA A 52 7.95 10.82 5.00
N MET A 53 8.28 9.77 5.75
CA MET A 53 8.61 8.45 5.20
C MET A 53 7.50 7.44 5.47
N LEU A 54 7.17 6.65 4.47
CA LEU A 54 6.29 5.49 4.53
C LEU A 54 7.03 4.31 3.90
N TYR A 55 7.33 3.29 4.70
CA TYR A 55 8.15 2.17 4.25
C TYR A 55 7.74 0.86 4.94
N ALA A 56 8.12 -0.24 4.31
CA ALA A 56 8.03 -1.57 4.91
C ALA A 56 9.40 -1.95 5.47
N SER A 57 9.45 -2.34 6.74
CA SER A 57 10.65 -2.87 7.39
C SER A 57 10.26 -3.56 8.68
N GLU A 58 11.10 -4.45 9.20
CA GLU A 58 10.89 -5.11 10.49
C GLU A 58 9.48 -5.73 10.63
N LYS A 59 8.97 -6.33 9.54
CA LYS A 59 7.68 -7.04 9.50
C LYS A 59 6.45 -6.13 9.73
N LYS A 60 6.53 -4.85 9.37
CA LYS A 60 5.43 -3.88 9.51
C LYS A 60 5.56 -2.76 8.50
N ILE A 61 4.48 -2.02 8.29
CA ILE A 61 4.52 -0.72 7.62
C ILE A 61 4.74 0.36 8.66
N THR A 62 5.70 1.25 8.40
CA THR A 62 6.01 2.39 9.25
C THR A 62 5.67 3.68 8.52
N PHE A 63 4.85 4.52 9.14
CA PHE A 63 4.63 5.91 8.79
C PHE A 63 5.45 6.76 9.75
N TYR A 64 6.37 7.56 9.26
CA TYR A 64 7.33 8.30 10.09
C TYR A 64 7.43 9.75 9.64
N SER A 65 7.07 10.66 10.54
CA SER A 65 7.01 12.10 10.29
C SER A 65 8.37 12.74 10.00
N MET A 66 9.49 12.14 10.44
CA MET A 66 10.80 12.77 10.41
C MET A 66 10.72 14.17 11.06
N THR A 67 11.00 15.22 10.29
CA THR A 67 10.89 16.63 10.68
C THR A 67 9.67 17.32 10.04
N SER A 68 8.78 16.57 9.38
CA SER A 68 7.63 17.07 8.60
C SER A 68 6.30 16.57 9.20
N PRO A 69 5.88 17.10 10.37
CA PRO A 69 4.60 16.76 10.96
C PRO A 69 3.44 17.28 10.09
N ARG A 70 2.28 16.65 10.26
CA ARG A 70 1.02 16.96 9.56
C ARG A 70 1.07 16.77 8.05
N GLU A 71 2.10 16.12 7.55
CA GLU A 71 2.15 15.71 6.15
C GLU A 71 1.26 14.48 5.95
N ASN A 72 0.46 14.52 4.88
CA ASN A 72 -0.42 13.40 4.56
C ASN A 72 0.41 12.24 4.00
N MET A 73 0.31 11.08 4.64
CA MET A 73 0.87 9.84 4.13
C MET A 73 -0.25 8.82 3.88
N TYR A 74 -0.16 8.11 2.75
CA TYR A 74 -1.15 7.13 2.35
C TYR A 74 -0.50 5.80 2.01
N LEU A 75 -0.95 4.73 2.68
CA LEU A 75 -0.75 3.38 2.17
C LEU A 75 -2.01 2.96 1.42
N VAL A 76 -1.87 2.64 0.15
CA VAL A 76 -3.00 2.32 -0.74
C VAL A 76 -2.93 0.85 -1.15
N THR A 77 -4.03 0.13 -0.95
CA THR A 77 -4.18 -1.28 -1.31
C THR A 77 -4.20 -1.48 -2.83
N PRO A 78 -4.09 -2.73 -3.32
CA PRO A 78 -4.60 -3.08 -4.64
C PRO A 78 -6.09 -2.72 -4.80
N LYS A 79 -6.60 -2.74 -6.03
CA LYS A 79 -8.01 -2.46 -6.29
C LYS A 79 -8.89 -3.53 -5.64
N ILE A 80 -9.90 -3.11 -4.91
CA ILE A 80 -10.88 -3.95 -4.23
C ILE A 80 -12.21 -3.88 -4.98
N LYS A 81 -12.96 -4.99 -5.02
CA LYS A 81 -14.33 -5.02 -5.55
C LYS A 81 -15.26 -4.12 -4.74
N ALA A 82 -16.33 -3.65 -5.39
CA ALA A 82 -17.44 -3.02 -4.68
C ALA A 82 -18.05 -3.99 -3.66
N GLY A 83 -18.44 -3.49 -2.49
CA GLY A 83 -19.05 -4.31 -1.45
C GLY A 83 -18.91 -3.75 -0.04
N ASN A 84 -19.46 -4.51 0.93
CA ASN A 84 -19.33 -4.23 2.35
C ASN A 84 -18.27 -5.17 2.95
N TYR A 85 -17.40 -4.63 3.79
CA TYR A 85 -16.23 -5.33 4.30
C TYR A 85 -16.05 -5.08 5.79
N THR A 86 -15.46 -6.07 6.47
CA THR A 86 -14.82 -5.87 7.77
C THR A 86 -13.32 -5.77 7.53
N LEU A 87 -12.77 -4.60 7.84
CA LEU A 87 -11.34 -4.33 7.90
C LEU A 87 -10.85 -4.61 9.32
N THR A 88 -9.78 -5.38 9.42
CA THR A 88 -8.98 -5.52 10.64
C THR A 88 -7.53 -5.17 10.35
N LEU A 89 -6.89 -4.48 11.27
CA LEU A 89 -5.45 -4.25 11.27
C LEU A 89 -4.94 -4.06 12.70
N ASP A 90 -3.68 -4.37 12.94
CA ASP A 90 -2.99 -3.93 14.13
C ASP A 90 -2.33 -2.58 13.85
N ILE A 91 -2.54 -1.62 14.74
CA ILE A 91 -1.99 -0.27 14.59
C ILE A 91 -1.54 0.29 15.92
N SER A 92 -0.34 0.86 15.97
CA SER A 92 0.23 1.50 17.15
C SER A 92 1.04 2.73 16.79
N ASP A 93 1.37 3.55 17.79
CA ASP A 93 2.25 4.70 17.64
C ASP A 93 3.34 4.72 18.72
N ASN A 94 4.36 5.54 18.52
CA ASN A 94 5.41 5.79 19.50
C ASN A 94 5.14 7.01 20.39
N GLY A 95 3.90 7.52 20.42
CA GLY A 95 3.46 8.62 21.26
C GLY A 95 3.00 9.89 20.53
N GLY A 96 2.32 10.75 21.31
CA GLY A 96 1.72 12.01 20.90
C GLY A 96 0.40 11.85 20.12
N GLU A 97 -0.01 12.86 19.36
CA GLU A 97 -1.31 12.86 18.69
C GLU A 97 -1.22 12.35 17.25
N THR A 98 -1.77 11.16 17.01
CA THR A 98 -1.80 10.52 15.69
C THR A 98 -3.23 10.09 15.34
N THR A 99 -3.57 10.08 14.05
CA THR A 99 -4.90 9.67 13.58
C THR A 99 -4.83 8.81 12.34
N LEU A 100 -5.76 7.85 12.25
CA LEU A 100 -6.05 7.06 11.06
C LEU A 100 -7.38 7.50 10.44
N GLU A 101 -7.37 7.78 9.15
CA GLU A 101 -8.56 8.02 8.33
C GLU A 101 -8.56 7.04 7.14
N LEU A 102 -9.74 6.53 6.77
CA LEU A 102 -9.89 5.58 5.67
C LEU A 102 -10.51 6.27 4.46
N PHE A 103 -9.97 5.98 3.27
CA PHE A 103 -10.45 6.54 2.00
C PHE A 103 -10.71 5.46 0.97
N SER A 104 -11.75 5.65 0.15
CA SER A 104 -11.83 5.00 -1.16
C SER A 104 -11.14 5.87 -2.20
N ILE A 105 -10.34 5.26 -3.07
CA ILE A 105 -9.53 5.94 -4.07
C ILE A 105 -9.82 5.30 -5.43
N ASN A 106 -10.30 6.09 -6.38
CA ASN A 106 -10.58 5.59 -7.73
C ASN A 106 -9.37 5.67 -8.64
N SER A 107 -8.48 6.63 -8.39
CA SER A 107 -7.23 6.82 -9.13
C SER A 107 -6.17 7.40 -8.20
N THR A 108 -5.07 6.68 -7.98
CA THR A 108 -3.98 7.15 -7.12
C THR A 108 -3.25 8.37 -7.67
N SER A 109 -3.42 8.69 -8.97
CA SER A 109 -2.86 9.89 -9.60
C SER A 109 -3.74 11.13 -9.49
N ASP A 110 -5.00 11.00 -9.03
CA ASP A 110 -5.95 12.10 -8.90
C ASP A 110 -6.37 12.30 -7.44
N PRO A 111 -5.85 13.33 -6.75
CA PRO A 111 -6.22 13.64 -5.37
C PRO A 111 -7.72 13.89 -5.17
N LYS A 112 -8.45 14.36 -6.19
CA LYS A 112 -9.91 14.56 -6.09
C LYS A 112 -10.68 13.24 -6.01
N SER A 113 -10.05 12.12 -6.33
CA SER A 113 -10.66 10.80 -6.30
C SER A 113 -10.71 10.17 -4.90
N TYR A 114 -10.14 10.85 -3.89
CA TYR A 114 -10.03 10.40 -2.51
C TYR A 114 -11.31 10.77 -1.76
N VAL A 115 -12.13 9.77 -1.49
CA VAL A 115 -13.40 9.95 -0.78
C VAL A 115 -13.29 9.29 0.58
N SER A 116 -13.39 10.09 1.65
CA SER A 116 -13.36 9.60 3.03
C SER A 116 -14.52 8.63 3.25
N ILE A 117 -14.22 7.45 3.79
CA ILE A 117 -15.20 6.39 4.09
C ILE A 117 -15.37 6.16 5.60
N ALA A 118 -14.42 6.63 6.41
CA ALA A 118 -14.52 6.65 7.86
C ALA A 118 -13.86 7.92 8.38
N LYS A 119 -14.49 8.55 9.39
CA LYS A 119 -13.93 9.74 10.04
C LYS A 119 -12.54 9.43 10.64
N PRO A 120 -11.63 10.41 10.71
CA PRO A 120 -10.38 10.24 11.43
C PRO A 120 -10.61 9.74 12.86
N THR A 121 -9.87 8.72 13.26
CA THR A 121 -9.87 8.21 14.63
C THR A 121 -8.47 8.25 15.21
N LYS A 122 -8.37 8.60 16.49
CA LYS A 122 -7.11 8.55 17.23
C LYS A 122 -6.57 7.11 17.24
N ILE A 123 -5.26 6.97 17.07
CA ILE A 123 -4.56 5.69 17.25
C ILE A 123 -4.24 5.55 18.73
N THR A 124 -4.55 4.39 19.30
CA THR A 124 -4.36 4.11 20.74
C THR A 124 -3.60 2.79 20.97
N GLY A 125 -3.08 2.18 19.92
CA GLY A 125 -2.48 0.84 19.97
C GLY A 125 -3.50 -0.29 19.81
N GLY A 126 -3.00 -1.44 19.33
CA GLY A 126 -3.72 -2.71 19.26
C GLY A 126 -4.54 -2.93 18.00
N LYS A 127 -5.45 -3.90 18.08
CA LYS A 127 -6.28 -4.33 16.95
C LYS A 127 -7.43 -3.37 16.70
N LYS A 128 -7.50 -2.83 15.49
CA LYS A 128 -8.62 -2.05 14.98
C LYS A 128 -9.54 -2.95 14.17
N VAL A 129 -10.85 -2.79 14.38
CA VAL A 129 -11.90 -3.43 13.57
C VAL A 129 -12.83 -2.33 13.08
N VAL A 130 -13.02 -2.24 11.76
CA VAL A 130 -13.86 -1.21 11.12
C VAL A 130 -14.68 -1.85 10.02
N ASP A 131 -15.98 -1.60 10.00
CA ASP A 131 -16.82 -1.94 8.86
C ASP A 131 -16.80 -0.80 7.84
N ILE A 132 -16.52 -1.13 6.58
CA ILE A 132 -16.45 -0.17 5.49
C ILE A 132 -17.34 -0.60 4.32
N SER A 133 -17.70 0.37 3.47
CA SER A 133 -18.48 0.13 2.25
C SER A 133 -17.81 0.81 1.07
N LEU A 134 -17.57 0.05 0.00
CA LEU A 134 -17.03 0.53 -1.26
C LEU A 134 -18.16 0.53 -2.30
N LYS A 135 -18.57 1.71 -2.76
CA LYS A 135 -19.68 1.89 -3.71
C LYS A 135 -19.38 1.38 -5.12
N LYS A 136 -18.10 1.25 -5.46
CA LYS A 136 -17.58 0.74 -6.75
C LYS A 136 -16.20 0.16 -6.54
N ASP A 137 -15.71 -0.58 -7.54
CA ASP A 137 -14.34 -1.11 -7.55
C ASP A 137 -13.33 0.04 -7.36
N SER A 138 -12.62 0.03 -6.24
CA SER A 138 -11.74 1.13 -5.80
C SER A 138 -10.62 0.61 -4.93
N ASN A 139 -9.52 1.35 -4.82
CA ASN A 139 -8.48 1.08 -3.84
C ASN A 139 -8.94 1.60 -2.47
N LEU A 140 -8.46 0.97 -1.40
CA LEU A 140 -8.61 1.45 -0.03
C LEU A 140 -7.31 2.16 0.37
N GLY A 141 -7.41 3.38 0.88
CA GLY A 141 -6.29 4.15 1.41
C GLY A 141 -6.34 4.24 2.93
N LEU A 142 -5.22 3.95 3.59
CA LEU A 142 -4.96 4.28 4.98
C LEU A 142 -4.22 5.62 5.01
N LYS A 143 -4.91 6.68 5.44
CA LYS A 143 -4.28 7.98 5.66
C LYS A 143 -3.89 8.09 7.12
N VAL A 144 -2.59 8.22 7.37
CA VAL A 144 -2.07 8.43 8.72
C VAL A 144 -1.58 9.87 8.84
N MET A 145 -2.01 10.54 9.91
CA MET A 145 -1.56 11.87 10.28
C MET A 145 -0.77 11.79 11.57
N LEU A 146 0.42 12.40 11.60
CA LEU A 146 1.28 12.48 12.77
C LEU A 146 1.52 13.96 13.05
N ASN A 147 1.08 14.44 14.22
CA ASN A 147 1.06 15.88 14.53
C ASN A 147 2.38 16.42 15.10
N GLY A 148 3.32 15.55 15.44
CA GLY A 148 4.63 15.88 16.03
C GLY A 148 5.79 15.40 15.19
N VAL A 149 6.97 15.97 15.43
CA VAL A 149 8.25 15.53 14.86
C VAL A 149 8.71 14.23 15.51
N HIS A 150 9.43 13.41 14.75
CA HIS A 150 9.93 12.09 15.16
C HIS A 150 8.85 11.12 15.69
N GLN A 151 7.59 11.37 15.32
CA GLN A 151 6.50 10.44 15.55
C GLN A 151 6.47 9.38 14.47
N ALA A 152 6.13 8.16 14.88
CA ALA A 152 5.93 7.01 14.03
C ALA A 152 4.61 6.30 14.37
N VAL A 153 3.97 5.77 13.33
CA VAL A 153 2.84 4.85 13.41
C VAL A 153 3.24 3.56 12.71
N TYR A 154 2.90 2.44 13.32
CA TYR A 154 3.19 1.10 12.83
C TYR A 154 1.89 0.39 12.49
N VAL A 155 1.83 -0.24 11.33
CA VAL A 155 0.68 -1.00 10.85
C VAL A 155 1.09 -2.42 10.49
N ASP A 156 0.31 -3.39 10.93
CA ASP A 156 0.50 -4.80 10.64
C ASP A 156 -0.84 -5.57 10.57
N ASN A 157 -0.82 -6.84 10.16
CA ASN A 157 -1.94 -7.77 10.16
C ASN A 157 -3.19 -7.22 9.47
N PHE A 158 -2.99 -6.58 8.31
CA PHE A 158 -4.06 -6.05 7.49
C PHE A 158 -4.91 -7.20 6.94
N SER A 159 -6.21 -7.17 7.21
CA SER A 159 -7.18 -8.12 6.64
C SER A 159 -8.47 -7.41 6.28
N LEU A 160 -8.90 -7.59 5.04
CA LEU A 160 -10.16 -7.12 4.51
C LEU A 160 -10.98 -8.33 4.05
N LYS A 161 -12.14 -8.54 4.67
CA LYS A 161 -13.04 -9.66 4.39
C LYS A 161 -14.45 -9.15 4.05
N PRO A 162 -15.11 -9.68 3.00
CA PRO A 162 -16.51 -9.37 2.73
C PRO A 162 -17.38 -9.68 3.95
N LYS A 163 -18.32 -8.77 4.24
CA LYS A 163 -19.41 -9.07 5.18
C LYS A 163 -20.40 -9.99 4.47
N LYS A 164 -20.80 -11.06 5.15
CA LYS A 164 -21.88 -11.95 4.70
C LYS A 164 -23.23 -11.27 4.90
#